data_AF-A0A1V4ZJZ8-F1
#
_entry.id   AF-A0A1V4ZJZ8-F1
#
_cell.length_a   1.000
_cell.length_b   1.000
_cell.length_c   1.000
_cell.angle_alpha   90.00
_cell.angle_beta   90.00
_cell.angle_gamma   90.00
#
_symmetry.space_group_name_H-M   'P 1'
#
loop_
_entity.id
_entity.type
_entity.pdbx_description
1 polymer ?
#
loop_
_entity_poly.entity_id
_entity_poly.type
_entity_poly.pdbx_seq_one_letter_code
_entity_poly.pdbx_strand_id
1 'polypeptide(L)' 'MEMQELEITIDREGRVQVAVRGVKGEGCTGITKNIENAVGTVEGREYTAAYFEQPAVVHDHQYVNR' A
#
# COMPACT_ATOMS: atom_id res chain seq x y z
N MET A 1 13.41 -8.06 4.22
CA MET A 1 12.33 -7.06 4.23
C MET A 1 12.59 -6.11 3.09
N GLU A 2 11.66 -6.01 2.13
CA GLU A 2 11.74 -4.98 1.08
C GLU A 2 11.37 -3.63 1.72
N MET A 3 12.07 -2.55 1.34
CA MET A 3 11.81 -1.21 1.82
C MET A 3 10.48 -0.71 1.24
N GLN A 4 9.58 -0.25 2.10
CA GLN A 4 8.30 0.31 1.68
C GLN A 4 8.42 1.82 1.60
N GLU A 5 8.02 2.39 0.47
CA GLU A 5 8.07 3.83 0.23
C GLU A 5 6.68 4.36 -0.09
N LEU A 6 6.36 5.52 0.47
CA LEU A 6 5.14 6.26 0.23
C LEU A 6 5.50 7.65 -0.28
N GLU A 7 5.11 7.95 -1.51
CA GLU A 7 5.29 9.25 -2.13
C GLU A 7 3.94 9.97 -2.19
N ILE A 8 3.89 11.19 -1.65
CA ILE A 8 2.68 12.03 -1.65
C ILE A 8 3.02 13.31 -2.41
N THR A 9 2.30 13.57 -3.49
CA THR A 9 2.40 14.81 -4.26
C THR A 9 1.12 15.61 -4.10
N ILE A 10 1.25 16.88 -3.70
CA ILE A 10 0.13 17.82 -3.60
C ILE A 10 0.39 18.93 -4.61
N ASP A 11 -0.53 19.10 -5.57
CA ASP A 11 -0.40 20.15 -6.56
C ASP A 11 -0.97 21.50 -6.08
N ARG A 12 -0.85 22.53 -6.93
CA ARG A 12 -1.32 23.89 -6.60
C ARG A 12 -2.84 24.02 -6.49
N GLU A 13 -3.58 23.04 -7.00
CA GLU A 13 -5.04 22.98 -6.93
C GLU A 13 -5.50 22.15 -5.72
N GLY A 14 -4.56 21.59 -4.95
CA GLY A 14 -4.84 20.78 -3.77
C GLY A 14 -5.15 19.33 -4.08
N ARG A 15 -4.93 18.86 -5.32
CA ARG A 15 -5.09 17.44 -5.65
C ARG A 15 -3.93 16.66 -5.06
N VAL A 16 -4.27 15.57 -4.37
CA VAL A 16 -3.31 14.70 -3.69
C VAL A 16 -3.15 13.42 -4.51
N GLN A 17 -1.92 13.13 -4.90
CA GLN A 17 -1.53 11.88 -5.55
C GLN A 17 -0.71 11.05 -4.57
N VAL A 18 -1.03 9.77 -4.43
CA VAL A 18 -0.37 8.86 -3.50
C VAL A 18 0.17 7.66 -4.26
N ALA A 19 1.49 7.46 -4.21
CA ALA A 19 2.16 6.32 -4.81
C ALA A 19 2.82 5.45 -3.74
N VAL A 20 2.57 4.14 -3.80
CA VAL A 20 3.14 3.15 -2.88
C VAL A 20 4.10 2.24 -3.64
N ARG A 21 5.31 2.03 -3.11
CA ARG A 21 6.33 1.13 -3.68
C ARG A 21 6.82 0.15 -2.62
N GLY A 22 7.31 -1.01 -3.07
CA GLY A 22 7.82 -2.06 -2.18
C GLY A 22 6.75 -2.86 -1.44
N VAL A 23 5.50 -2.79 -1.89
CA VAL A 23 4.37 -3.53 -1.31
C VAL A 23 3.76 -4.43 -2.39
N LYS A 24 3.69 -5.72 -2.10
CA LYS A 24 3.11 -6.73 -2.99
C LYS A 24 1.68 -7.06 -2.58
N GLY A 25 0.86 -7.43 -3.56
CA GLY A 25 -0.53 -7.78 -3.34
C GLY A 25 -1.38 -6.58 -2.92
N GLU A 26 -2.47 -6.87 -2.22
CA GLU A 26 -3.47 -5.88 -1.81
C GLU A 26 -3.03 -4.93 -0.69
N GLY A 27 -1.84 -5.16 -0.10
CA GLY A 27 -1.32 -4.39 1.04
C GLY A 27 -1.22 -2.89 0.79
N CYS A 28 -0.96 -2.47 -0.46
CA CYS A 28 -0.90 -1.05 -0.80
C CYS A 28 -2.24 -0.34 -0.57
N THR A 29 -3.36 -1.03 -0.76
CA THR A 29 -4.71 -0.48 -0.55
C THR A 29 -4.99 -0.21 0.93
N GLY A 30 -4.46 -1.06 1.82
CA GLY A 30 -4.54 -0.85 3.26
C GLY A 30 -3.79 0.40 3.71
N ILE A 31 -2.61 0.63 3.12
CA ILE A 31 -1.76 1.80 3.41
C ILE A 31 -2.44 3.10 2.96
N THR A 32 -3.02 3.13 1.75
CA THR A 32 -3.63 4.36 1.22
C THR A 32 -4.96 4.72 1.88
N LYS A 33 -5.71 3.73 2.42
CA LYS A 33 -7.07 3.93 2.95
C LYS A 33 -7.18 5.05 4.00
N ASN A 34 -6.23 5.15 4.92
CA ASN A 34 -6.26 6.18 5.95
C ASN A 34 -6.01 7.58 5.36
N ILE A 35 -5.17 7.67 4.34
CA ILE A 35 -4.87 8.92 3.63
C ILE A 35 -6.09 9.35 2.82
N GLU A 36 -6.71 8.43 2.10
CA GLU A 36 -7.94 8.66 1.35
C GLU A 36 -9.04 9.22 2.27
N ASN A 37 -9.28 8.59 3.43
CA ASN A 37 -10.25 9.06 4.41
C ASN A 37 -9.95 10.47 4.98
N ALA A 38 -8.67 10.84 5.09
CA ALA A 38 -8.26 12.13 5.61
C ALA A 38 -8.31 13.24 4.55
N VAL A 39 -8.01 12.92 3.29
CA VAL A 39 -7.95 13.88 2.18
C VAL A 39 -9.34 14.11 1.58
N GLY A 40 -10.10 13.04 1.30
CA GLY A 40 -11.44 13.16 0.74
C GLY A 40 -11.80 12.05 -0.25
N THR A 41 -12.26 12.44 -1.44
CA THR A 41 -12.78 11.50 -2.45
C THR A 41 -11.67 11.04 -3.39
N VAL A 42 -11.64 9.74 -3.72
CA VAL A 42 -10.69 9.17 -4.68
C VAL A 42 -11.21 9.40 -6.10
N GLU A 43 -10.48 10.19 -6.89
CA GLU A 43 -10.81 10.46 -8.30
C GLU A 43 -10.38 9.33 -9.24
N GLY A 44 -9.34 8.59 -8.89
CA GLY A 44 -8.81 7.50 -9.70
C GLY A 44 -7.83 6.61 -8.94
N ARG A 45 -7.64 5.38 -9.42
CA ARG A 45 -6.68 4.43 -8.87
C ARG A 45 -6.06 3.61 -9.98
N GLU A 46 -4.74 3.47 -9.93
CA GLU A 46 -3.96 2.65 -10.85
C GLU A 46 -3.13 1.64 -10.06
N TYR A 47 -3.04 0.41 -10.56
CA TYR A 47 -2.29 -0.67 -9.93
C TYR A 47 -1.00 -0.94 -10.71
N THR A 48 0.10 -1.08 -9.98
CA THR A 48 1.38 -1.50 -10.56
C THR A 48 1.44 -3.04 -10.64
N ALA A 49 2.41 -3.58 -11.36
CA ALA A 49 2.63 -5.04 -11.44
C ALA A 49 2.73 -5.70 -10.05
N ALA A 50 3.33 -5.00 -9.08
CA ALA A 50 3.50 -5.48 -7.70
C ALA A 50 2.16 -5.78 -6.99
N TYR A 51 1.09 -5.08 -7.35
CA TYR A 51 -0.25 -5.37 -6.81
C TYR A 51 -0.73 -6.79 -7.17
N PHE A 52 -0.33 -7.30 -8.33
CA PHE A 52 -0.73 -8.63 -8.82
C PHE A 52 0.24 -9.73 -8.39
N GLU A 53 1.35 -9.38 -7.72
CA GLU A 53 2.25 -10.35 -7.11
C GLU A 53 1.62 -10.92 -5.83
N GLN A 54 1.72 -12.24 -5.65
CA GLN A 54 1.24 -12.87 -4.43
C GLN A 54 2.08 -12.39 -3.22
N PRO A 55 1.45 -11.96 -2.12
CA PRO A 55 2.17 -11.64 -0.90
C PRO A 55 2.81 -12.93 -0.35
N ALA A 56 4.07 -12.85 0.08
CA ALA A 56 4.73 -13.97 0.74
C ALA A 56 3.98 -14.29 2.05
N VAL A 57 3.26 -15.40 2.08
CA VAL A 57 2.57 -15.88 3.28
C VAL A 57 3.63 -16.35 4.26
N VAL A 58 3.95 -15.54 5.28
CA VAL A 58 4.81 -15.96 6.37
C VAL A 58 3.98 -16.89 7.27
N HIS A 59 4.12 -18.20 7.09
CA HIS A 59 3.60 -19.16 8.05
C HIS A 59 4.45 -19.09 9.32
N ASP A 60 3.93 -18.47 10.37
CA ASP A 60 4.50 -18.55 11.72
C ASP A 60 4.31 -19.98 12.24
N HIS A 61 5.29 -20.84 11.99
CA HIS A 61 5.33 -22.17 12.61
C HIS A 61 5.70 -21.99 14.10
N GLN A 62 4.71 -21.82 14.95
CA GLN A 62 4.92 -21.89 16.40
C GLN A 62 5.28 -23.33 16.79
N TYR A 63 6.56 -23.57 17.05
CA TYR A 63 7.01 -24.76 17.75
C TYR A 63 6.50 -24.72 19.20
N VAL A 64 5.43 -25.44 19.49
CA VAL A 64 5.02 -25.75 20.87
C VAL A 64 5.88 -26.92 21.34
N ASN A 65 6.93 -26.63 22.10
CA ASN A 65 7.66 -27.66 22.86
C ASN A 65 6.77 -28.12 24.02
N ARG A 66 6.38 -29.40 24.02
CA ARG A 66 5.68 -30.08 25.12
C ARG A 66 6.68 -30.81 26.01
#